data_AF-A0A8J5J0Z8-F1
#
_entry.id   AF-A0A8J5J0Z8-F1
#
_cell.length_a   1.000
_cell.length_b   1.000
_cell.length_c   1.000
_cell.angle_alpha   90.00
_cell.angle_beta   90.00
_cell.angle_gamma   90.00
#
_symmetry.space_group_name_H-M   'P 1'
#
loop_
_entity.id
_entity.type
_entity.pdbx_description
1 polymer ?
#
loop_
_entity_poly.entity_id
_entity_poly.type
_entity_poly.pdbx_seq_one_letter_code
_entity_poly.pdbx_strand_id
1 'polypeptide(L)'
;MNVAIVLVLHLALLSNACARTIGHGQVLPFAQPNPVTISEKAAVKFKPQLYIDYGCVSFPAVNAAGEITGGLKGTDGTDGGSRVYGRSTWYQDKWKRPRPPRLGVYGVVA
;
A
#
# COMPACT_ATOMS: atom_id res chain seq x y z
N MET A 1 -23.97 11.98 -33.50
CA MET A 1 -22.90 11.53 -32.57
C MET A 1 -21.75 12.52 -32.68
N ASN A 2 -21.51 13.30 -31.63
CA ASN A 2 -20.55 14.40 -31.72
C ASN A 2 -19.13 13.84 -31.55
N VAL A 3 -18.41 13.66 -32.67
CA VAL A 3 -17.11 12.96 -32.72
C VAL A 3 -16.11 13.57 -31.74
N ALA A 4 -16.17 14.89 -31.53
CA ALA A 4 -15.36 15.59 -30.54
C ALA A 4 -15.60 15.11 -29.09
N ILE A 5 -16.86 14.83 -28.72
CA ILE A 5 -17.21 14.35 -27.38
C ILE A 5 -16.68 12.94 -27.17
N VAL A 6 -16.76 12.07 -28.19
CA VAL A 6 -16.22 10.71 -28.14
C VAL A 6 -14.70 10.74 -27.98
N LEU A 7 -14.01 11.65 -28.67
CA LEU A 7 -12.56 11.79 -28.62
C LEU A 7 -12.06 12.30 -27.26
N VAL A 8 -12.75 13.27 -26.66
CA VAL A 8 -12.44 13.79 -25.31
C VAL A 8 -12.65 12.72 -24.24
N LEU A 9 -13.73 11.94 -24.34
CA LEU A 9 -13.99 10.81 -23.44
C LEU A 9 -12.90 9.73 -23.53
N HIS A 10 -12.44 9.40 -24.74
CA HIS A 10 -11.35 8.43 -24.93
C HIS A 10 -10.01 8.96 -24.43
N LEU A 11 -9.70 10.24 -24.61
CA LEU A 11 -8.47 10.86 -24.09
C LEU A 11 -8.44 10.89 -22.56
N ALA A 12 -9.59 11.12 -21.91
CA ALA A 12 -9.73 11.05 -20.46
C ALA A 12 -9.60 9.61 -19.91
N LEU A 13 -9.93 8.60 -20.70
CA LEU A 13 -9.70 7.18 -20.36
C LEU A 13 -8.23 6.75 -20.53
N LEU A 14 -7.44 7.49 -21.32
CA LEU A 14 -6.05 7.19 -21.66
C LEU A 14 -5.02 7.82 -20.69
N SER A 15 -5.44 8.60 -19.70
CA SER A 15 -4.54 9.06 -18.63
C SER A 15 -4.13 7.87 -17.75
N ASN A 16 -3.10 7.15 -18.22
CA ASN A 16 -2.40 6.14 -17.46
C ASN A 16 -1.91 6.77 -16.15
N ALA A 17 -2.32 6.19 -15.01
CA ALA A 17 -1.78 6.53 -13.71
C ALA A 17 -0.32 6.08 -13.65
N CYS A 18 0.59 6.91 -14.15
CA CYS A 18 2.01 6.71 -13.94
C CYS A 18 2.27 7.02 -12.46
N ALA A 19 2.46 5.98 -11.66
CA ALA A 19 2.92 6.11 -10.28
C ALA A 19 4.25 6.85 -10.31
N ARG A 20 4.25 8.12 -9.88
CA ARG A 20 5.46 8.95 -9.82
C ARG A 20 6.30 8.49 -8.62
N THR A 21 7.59 8.32 -8.82
CA THR A 21 8.52 8.07 -7.72
C THR A 21 8.85 9.39 -7.03
N ILE A 22 8.67 9.44 -5.70
CA ILE A 22 8.92 10.62 -4.86
C ILE A 22 9.92 10.30 -3.75
N GLY A 23 10.45 11.34 -3.09
CA GLY A 23 11.38 11.16 -1.98
C GLY A 23 10.74 10.37 -0.82
N HIS A 24 11.52 9.53 -0.15
CA HIS A 24 11.07 8.67 0.95
C HIS A 24 10.36 9.45 2.09
N GLY A 25 10.80 10.68 2.39
CA GLY A 25 10.17 11.55 3.39
C GLY A 25 8.93 12.31 2.90
N GLN A 26 8.63 12.25 1.59
CA GLN A 26 7.51 12.96 0.98
C GLN A 26 6.27 12.07 0.83
N VAL A 27 6.41 10.76 1.05
CA VAL A 27 5.28 9.83 0.97
C VAL A 27 4.39 10.01 2.21
N LEU A 28 3.29 10.73 2.03
CA LEU A 28 2.29 10.90 3.08
C LEU A 28 1.61 9.56 3.39
N PRO A 29 1.60 9.13 4.65
CA PRO A 29 0.98 7.87 5.02
C PRO A 29 -0.54 7.96 5.08
N PHE A 30 -1.20 6.82 4.87
CA PHE A 30 -2.62 6.65 5.19
C PHE A 30 -2.85 6.62 6.71
N ALA A 31 -3.83 7.39 7.18
CA ALA A 31 -4.36 7.25 8.52
C ALA A 31 -5.07 5.90 8.66
N GLN A 32 -4.95 5.25 9.81
CA GLN A 32 -5.69 4.02 10.07
C GLN A 32 -7.19 4.35 10.16
N PRO A 33 -8.04 3.84 9.25
CA PRO A 33 -9.46 4.16 9.27
C PRO A 33 -10.16 3.48 10.45
N ASN A 34 -11.32 4.02 10.86
CA ASN A 34 -12.18 3.37 11.83
C ASN A 34 -12.76 2.09 11.21
N PRO A 35 -12.53 0.90 11.81
CA PRO A 35 -12.92 -0.35 11.20
C PRO A 35 -14.44 -0.57 11.27
N VAL A 36 -15.08 -0.72 10.11
CA VAL A 36 -16.54 -0.90 9.98
C VAL A 36 -16.86 -2.37 9.75
N THR A 37 -16.17 -3.01 8.79
CA THR A 37 -16.43 -4.40 8.38
C THR A 37 -15.80 -5.43 9.33
N ILE A 38 -16.28 -6.68 9.29
CA ILE A 38 -15.72 -7.77 10.10
C ILE A 38 -14.22 -7.97 9.76
N SER A 39 -13.88 -7.88 8.48
CA SER A 39 -12.50 -8.05 8.00
C SER A 39 -11.58 -6.92 8.48
N GLU A 40 -12.04 -5.67 8.46
CA GLU A 40 -11.29 -4.53 9.00
C GLU A 40 -11.11 -4.64 10.52
N LYS A 41 -12.18 -4.97 11.25
CA LYS A 41 -12.13 -5.18 12.70
C LYS A 41 -11.15 -6.29 13.06
N ALA A 42 -11.14 -7.39 12.30
CA ALA A 42 -10.18 -8.46 12.46
C ALA A 42 -8.74 -8.00 12.13
N ALA A 43 -8.55 -7.21 11.07
CA ALA A 43 -7.23 -6.70 10.69
C ALA A 43 -6.62 -5.81 11.79
N VAL A 44 -7.44 -4.95 12.42
CA VAL A 44 -7.03 -4.11 13.55
C VAL A 44 -6.79 -4.95 14.79
N LYS A 45 -7.72 -5.86 15.14
CA LYS A 45 -7.62 -6.72 16.33
C LYS A 45 -6.38 -7.59 16.33
N PHE A 46 -6.01 -8.14 15.18
CA PHE A 46 -4.87 -9.04 15.07
C PHE A 46 -3.60 -8.33 14.57
N LYS A 47 -3.51 -6.99 14.62
CA LYS A 47 -2.31 -6.27 14.18
C LYS A 47 -1.06 -6.83 14.90
N PRO A 48 -0.04 -7.32 14.17
CA PRO A 48 1.13 -7.91 14.80
C PRO A 48 1.98 -6.83 15.48
N GLN A 49 2.70 -7.24 16.53
CA GLN A 49 3.82 -6.47 17.05
C GLN A 49 5.04 -6.78 16.20
N LEU A 50 5.73 -5.75 15.74
CA LEU A 50 6.97 -5.87 14.96
C LEU A 50 8.10 -5.30 15.81
N TYR A 51 9.02 -6.18 16.22
CA TYR A 51 10.28 -5.80 16.84
C TYR A 51 11.37 -5.82 15.76
N ILE A 52 12.10 -4.72 15.63
CA ILE A 52 13.18 -4.56 14.65
C ILE A 52 14.48 -4.47 15.44
N ASP A 53 15.29 -5.52 15.34
CA ASP A 53 16.55 -5.62 16.09
C ASP A 53 17.68 -4.81 15.41
N TYR A 54 17.72 -4.84 14.08
CA TYR A 54 18.67 -4.10 13.27
C TYR A 54 18.11 -3.83 11.86
N GLY A 55 18.57 -2.77 11.21
CA GLY A 55 18.21 -2.40 9.84
C GLY A 55 17.13 -1.32 9.72
N CYS A 56 16.41 -1.33 8.61
CA CYS A 56 15.41 -0.30 8.30
C CYS A 56 14.13 -0.48 9.14
N VAL A 57 13.57 0.64 9.60
CA VAL A 57 12.19 0.67 10.11
C VAL A 57 11.19 0.67 8.96
N SER A 58 9.92 0.39 9.25
CA SER A 58 8.87 0.47 8.23
C SER A 58 8.58 1.92 7.82
N PHE A 59 8.48 2.17 6.51
CA PHE A 59 8.12 3.45 5.91
C PHE A 59 6.90 3.31 5.00
N PRO A 60 6.13 4.38 4.75
CA PRO A 60 5.06 4.36 3.76
C PRO A 60 5.62 4.14 2.35
N ALA A 61 5.11 3.11 1.68
CA ALA A 61 5.53 2.76 0.31
C ALA A 61 4.79 3.57 -0.76
N VAL A 62 3.56 3.98 -0.46
CA VAL A 62 2.66 4.64 -1.41
C VAL A 62 1.74 5.64 -0.69
N ASN A 63 1.39 6.73 -1.37
CA ASN A 63 0.45 7.74 -0.87
C ASN A 63 -0.93 7.67 -1.59
N ALA A 64 -1.87 8.54 -1.22
CA ALA A 64 -3.21 8.58 -1.79
C ALA A 64 -3.25 8.92 -3.30
N ALA A 65 -2.22 9.60 -3.82
CA ALA A 65 -2.09 9.91 -5.24
C ALA A 65 -1.48 8.75 -6.06
N GLY A 66 -1.12 7.64 -5.41
CA GLY A 66 -0.47 6.50 -6.06
C GLY A 66 1.02 6.73 -6.33
N GLU A 67 1.61 7.77 -5.75
CA GLU A 67 3.06 8.01 -5.82
C GLU A 67 3.79 7.03 -4.90
N ILE A 68 4.94 6.54 -5.34
CA ILE A 68 5.71 5.51 -4.64
C ILE A 68 7.02 6.07 -4.08
N THR A 69 7.50 5.49 -2.98
CA THR A 69 8.82 5.83 -2.42
C THR A 69 9.96 5.46 -3.37
N GLY A 70 10.93 6.36 -3.54
CA GLY A 70 12.19 6.08 -4.22
C GLY A 70 13.19 5.27 -3.37
N GLY A 71 12.86 4.98 -2.11
CA GLY A 71 13.74 4.29 -1.18
C GLY A 71 14.87 5.16 -0.63
N LEU A 72 15.77 4.52 0.11
CA LEU A 72 16.96 5.13 0.71
C LEU A 72 18.23 4.57 0.06
N LYS A 73 19.20 5.44 -0.22
CA LYS A 73 20.52 5.04 -0.70
C LYS A 73 21.41 4.65 0.47
N GLY A 74 21.08 3.59 1.21
CA GLY A 74 21.97 2.84 2.13
C GLY A 74 22.70 3.55 3.28
N THR A 75 22.68 4.89 3.37
CA THR A 75 23.49 5.68 4.33
C THR A 75 22.65 6.52 5.29
N ASP A 76 21.34 6.58 5.09
CA ASP A 76 20.47 7.52 5.79
C ASP A 76 19.68 6.81 6.91
N GLY A 77 19.46 7.52 8.01
CA GLY A 77 18.93 7.00 9.27
C GLY A 77 17.50 6.48 9.23
N THR A 78 17.08 5.93 10.37
CA THR A 78 15.82 5.19 10.56
C THR A 78 14.64 6.06 11.00
N ASP A 79 14.69 7.37 10.80
CA ASP A 79 13.63 8.27 11.24
C ASP A 79 12.43 8.21 10.28
N GLY A 80 11.53 7.26 10.56
CA GLY A 80 10.42 6.92 9.70
C GLY A 80 9.11 6.64 10.41
N GLY A 81 8.02 7.21 9.90
CA GLY A 81 6.67 6.89 10.35
C GLY A 81 6.33 5.43 10.04
N SER A 82 6.35 4.58 11.08
CA SER A 82 6.05 3.14 10.99
C SER A 82 4.69 2.86 10.34
N ARG A 83 4.63 2.01 9.31
CA ARG A 83 3.39 1.62 8.61
C ARG A 83 3.34 0.12 8.31
N VAL A 84 2.13 -0.42 8.36
CA VAL A 84 1.84 -1.85 8.14
C VAL A 84 0.67 -1.95 7.17
N TYR A 85 0.85 -2.76 6.13
CA TYR A 85 -0.20 -3.09 5.16
C TYR A 85 -0.79 -4.47 5.48
N GLY A 86 -2.11 -4.60 5.33
CA GLY A 86 -2.83 -5.84 5.63
C GLY A 86 -3.80 -6.20 4.52
N ARG A 87 -3.84 -7.49 4.17
CA ARG A 87 -4.84 -8.08 3.27
C ARG A 87 -5.41 -9.33 3.93
N SER A 88 -6.67 -9.67 3.65
CA SER A 88 -7.31 -10.86 4.20
C SER A 88 -8.21 -11.54 3.18
N THR A 89 -8.30 -12.87 3.23
CA THR A 89 -9.22 -13.67 2.41
C THR A 89 -9.55 -14.98 3.12
N TRP A 90 -10.66 -15.59 2.73
CA TRP A 90 -10.91 -17.00 3.03
C TRP A 90 -9.98 -17.88 2.19
N TYR A 91 -9.45 -18.92 2.80
CA TYR A 91 -8.66 -19.94 2.11
C TYR A 91 -8.76 -21.27 2.86
N GLN A 92 -9.24 -22.31 2.17
CA GLN A 92 -9.49 -23.65 2.75
C GLN A 92 -10.31 -23.57 4.04
N ASP A 93 -11.48 -22.91 3.97
CA ASP A 93 -12.42 -22.72 5.08
C ASP A 93 -11.83 -22.07 6.34
N LYS A 94 -10.67 -21.42 6.21
CA LYS A 94 -10.01 -20.67 7.28
C LYS A 94 -9.90 -19.21 6.88
N TRP A 95 -10.19 -18.32 7.83
CA TRP A 95 -9.92 -16.90 7.67
C TRP A 95 -8.41 -16.67 7.74
N LYS A 96 -7.79 -16.39 6.60
CA LYS A 96 -6.34 -16.16 6.52
C LYS A 96 -6.06 -14.69 6.28
N ARG A 97 -5.15 -14.15 7.08
CA ARG A 97 -4.24 -13.12 6.56
C ARG A 97 -3.14 -13.83 5.78
N PRO A 98 -2.88 -13.48 4.51
CA PRO A 98 -1.80 -14.08 3.76
C PRO A 98 -0.48 -13.85 4.51
N ARG A 99 0.19 -14.93 4.91
CA ARG A 99 1.64 -14.89 5.08
C ARG A 99 2.25 -15.04 3.68
N PRO A 100 3.25 -14.24 3.28
CA PRO A 100 3.98 -14.52 2.05
C PRO A 100 4.75 -15.84 2.23
N PRO A 101 5.04 -16.65 1.18
CA PRO A 101 4.52 -16.68 -0.18
C PRO A 101 4.12 -18.11 -0.63
N ARG A 102 2.89 -18.36 -1.13
CA ARG A 102 2.61 -19.36 -2.19
C ARG A 102 1.35 -18.95 -2.96
N LEU A 103 1.56 -18.59 -4.23
CA LEU A 103 0.63 -18.45 -5.36
C LEU A 103 -0.70 -17.69 -5.11
N GLY A 104 -0.78 -16.49 -5.69
CA GLY A 104 -2.02 -15.72 -5.88
C GLY A 104 -2.25 -14.59 -4.89
N VAL A 105 -1.25 -13.75 -4.63
CA VAL A 105 -1.37 -12.54 -3.78
C VAL A 105 -0.71 -11.37 -4.50
N TYR A 106 -1.50 -10.38 -4.92
CA TYR A 106 -0.93 -9.08 -5.28
C TYR A 106 -0.39 -8.44 -4.00
N GLY A 107 0.93 -8.24 -3.97
CA GLY A 107 1.72 -7.80 -2.83
C GLY A 107 1.91 -6.29 -2.74
N VAL A 108 2.65 -5.87 -1.69
CA VAL A 108 3.56 -4.70 -1.55
C VAL A 108 4.31 -4.97 -0.23
N VAL A 109 5.57 -5.46 -0.27
CA VAL A 109 6.85 -4.73 -0.23
C VAL A 109 7.04 -3.91 1.05
N ALA A 110 7.90 -4.42 1.92
CA ALA A 110 8.92 -3.61 2.59
C ALA A 110 10.18 -3.68 1.70
#